data_AF-A0A924UAB1-F1
#
_entry.id   AF-A0A924UAB1-F1
#
_cell.length_a   1.000
_cell.length_b   1.000
_cell.length_c   1.000
_cell.angle_alpha   90.00
_cell.angle_beta   90.00
_cell.angle_gamma   90.00
#
_symmetry.space_group_name_H-M   'P 1'
#
loop_
_entity.id
_entity.type
_entity.pdbx_description
1 polymer ?
#
loop_
_entity_poly.entity_id
_entity_poly.type
_entity_poly.pdbx_seq_one_letter_code
_entity_poly.pdbx_strand_id
1 'polypeptide(L)'
;METDDDSLARAAATGDRTAFATLLARHFDRIFGLAWRLTGTRAEAQDLTQDICAALPARLPSWRGEARFPTWLYRVTVNAAHDLRRRQATRTRAADGWGDWELARRQRHRFLYRHSGRGAKGVGRSTDLRTVPHRE
;
A
#
# COMPACT_ATOMS: atom_id res chain seq x y z
N MET A 1 6.14 -29.33 -10.58
CA MET A 1 6.77 -28.00 -10.40
C MET A 1 5.68 -27.07 -9.90
N GLU A 2 5.81 -26.55 -8.69
CA GLU A 2 4.88 -25.55 -8.18
C GLU A 2 5.20 -24.19 -8.82
N THR A 3 4.24 -23.60 -9.52
CA THR A 3 4.41 -22.29 -10.17
C THR A 3 4.76 -21.23 -9.14
N ASP A 4 5.80 -20.42 -9.40
CA ASP A 4 6.23 -19.38 -8.49
C ASP A 4 5.24 -18.20 -8.43
N ASP A 5 5.30 -17.43 -7.33
CA ASP A 5 4.37 -16.32 -7.07
C ASP A 5 4.47 -15.21 -8.14
N ASP A 6 5.66 -14.96 -8.71
CA ASP A 6 5.84 -13.92 -9.72
C ASP A 6 5.21 -14.36 -11.06
N SER A 7 5.33 -15.65 -11.42
CA SER A 7 4.67 -16.21 -12.60
C SER A 7 3.15 -16.23 -12.46
N LEU A 8 2.63 -16.64 -11.29
CA LEU A 8 1.20 -16.55 -11.00
C LEU A 8 0.70 -15.10 -11.06
N ALA A 9 1.47 -14.15 -10.53
CA ALA A 9 1.13 -12.73 -10.59
C ALA A 9 1.09 -12.18 -12.02
N ARG A 10 2.00 -12.63 -12.91
CA ARG A 10 1.97 -12.24 -14.34
C ARG A 10 0.71 -12.76 -15.04
N ALA A 11 0.39 -14.04 -14.88
CA ALA A 11 -0.81 -14.64 -15.48
C ALA A 11 -2.09 -13.98 -14.96
N ALA A 12 -2.15 -13.76 -13.65
CA ALA A 12 -3.27 -13.09 -13.00
C ALA A 12 -3.42 -11.62 -13.43
N ALA A 13 -2.31 -10.91 -13.67
CA ALA A 13 -2.34 -9.55 -14.23
C ALA A 13 -2.92 -9.50 -15.65
N THR A 14 -2.82 -10.59 -16.42
CA THR A 14 -3.44 -10.72 -17.75
C THR A 14 -4.87 -11.24 -17.72
N GLY A 15 -5.44 -11.49 -16.53
CA GLY A 15 -6.84 -11.92 -16.36
C GLY A 15 -7.04 -13.40 -16.05
N ASP A 16 -5.98 -14.17 -15.82
CA ASP A 16 -6.10 -15.57 -15.38
C ASP A 16 -6.65 -15.63 -13.95
N ARG A 17 -7.92 -16.03 -13.85
CA ARG A 17 -8.65 -16.13 -12.57
C ARG A 17 -8.12 -17.26 -11.69
N THR A 18 -7.63 -18.36 -12.27
CA THR A 18 -7.11 -19.50 -11.53
C THR A 18 -5.74 -19.17 -10.94
N ALA A 19 -4.90 -18.50 -11.72
CA ALA A 19 -3.63 -17.97 -11.22
C ALA A 19 -3.87 -16.97 -10.09
N PHE A 20 -4.85 -16.07 -10.24
CA PHE A 20 -5.21 -15.11 -9.19
C PHE A 20 -5.69 -15.79 -7.91
N ALA A 21 -6.60 -16.76 -8.02
CA ALA A 21 -7.13 -17.49 -6.86
C ALA A 21 -6.02 -18.23 -6.11
N THR A 22 -5.11 -18.88 -6.84
CA THR A 22 -3.94 -19.57 -6.27
C THR A 22 -3.02 -18.60 -5.54
N LEU A 23 -2.70 -17.47 -6.19
CA LEU A 23 -1.85 -16.43 -5.62
C LEU A 23 -2.48 -15.83 -4.35
N LEU A 24 -3.78 -15.54 -4.39
CA LEU A 24 -4.50 -14.97 -3.25
C LEU A 24 -4.54 -15.94 -2.07
N ALA A 25 -4.84 -17.22 -2.32
CA ALA A 25 -4.87 -18.26 -1.29
C ALA A 25 -3.51 -18.40 -0.57
N ARG A 26 -2.41 -18.36 -1.32
CA ARG A 26 -1.04 -18.44 -0.75
C ARG A 26 -0.66 -17.27 0.14
N HIS A 27 -1.27 -16.12 -0.08
CA HIS A 27 -0.87 -14.88 0.58
C HIS A 27 -1.90 -14.33 1.55
N PHE A 28 -3.09 -14.91 1.62
CA PHE A 28 -4.16 -14.49 2.52
C PHE A 28 -3.69 -14.37 3.97
N ASP A 29 -3.06 -15.43 4.51
CA ASP A 29 -2.56 -15.43 5.89
C ASP A 29 -1.47 -14.38 6.14
N ARG A 30 -0.66 -14.06 5.12
CA ARG A 30 0.37 -13.01 5.23
C ARG A 30 -0.25 -11.63 5.23
N ILE A 31 -1.28 -11.40 4.41
CA ILE A 31 -2.05 -10.14 4.42
C ILE A 31 -2.70 -9.98 5.78
N PHE A 32 -3.41 -11.00 6.26
CA PHE A 32 -4.08 -10.97 7.55
C PHE A 32 -3.10 -10.77 8.72
N GLY A 33 -2.00 -11.51 8.75
CA GLY A 33 -1.00 -11.38 9.81
C GLY A 33 -0.36 -10.00 9.85
N LEU A 34 -0.14 -9.37 8.69
CA LEU A 34 0.35 -7.99 8.61
C LEU A 34 -0.73 -6.97 8.99
N ALA A 35 -1.96 -7.14 8.52
CA ALA A 35 -3.10 -6.31 8.89
C ALA A 35 -3.34 -6.33 10.40
N TRP A 36 -3.26 -7.51 11.03
CA TRP A 36 -3.35 -7.67 12.49
C TRP A 36 -2.27 -6.89 13.22
N ARG A 37 -1.00 -7.00 12.80
CA ARG A 37 0.11 -6.25 13.41
C ARG A 37 -0.04 -4.73 13.29
N LEU A 38 -0.73 -4.26 12.24
CA LEU A 38 -0.91 -2.83 11.99
C LEU A 38 -2.17 -2.29 12.68
N THR A 39 -3.26 -3.05 12.73
CA THR A 39 -4.53 -2.57 13.30
C THR A 39 -4.62 -2.82 14.81
N GLY A 40 -4.07 -3.94 15.29
CA GLY A 40 -4.11 -4.32 16.70
C GLY A 40 -5.42 -4.96 17.16
N THR A 41 -6.43 -5.07 16.27
CA THR A 41 -7.72 -5.71 16.59
C THR A 41 -8.13 -6.69 15.49
N ARG A 42 -8.99 -7.66 15.84
CA ARG A 42 -9.39 -8.74 14.91
C ARG A 42 -10.31 -8.23 13.83
N ALA A 43 -11.29 -7.45 14.24
CA ALA A 43 -12.30 -6.89 13.37
C ALA A 43 -11.64 -6.04 12.27
N GLU A 44 -10.83 -5.06 12.65
CA GLU A 44 -10.17 -4.19 11.68
C GLU A 44 -9.19 -4.95 10.78
N ALA A 45 -8.50 -5.96 11.30
CA ALA A 45 -7.63 -6.80 10.48
C ALA A 45 -8.40 -7.61 9.44
N GLN A 46 -9.57 -8.15 9.80
CA GLN A 46 -10.44 -8.90 8.90
C GLN A 46 -10.99 -7.98 7.81
N ASP A 47 -11.54 -6.83 8.19
CA ASP A 47 -12.11 -5.85 7.26
C ASP A 47 -11.05 -5.36 6.27
N LEU A 48 -9.87 -4.95 6.79
CA LEU A 48 -8.77 -4.49 5.94
C LEU A 48 -8.27 -5.59 4.99
N THR A 49 -8.22 -6.85 5.46
CA THR A 49 -7.81 -7.98 4.62
C THR A 49 -8.80 -8.20 3.49
N GLN A 50 -10.10 -8.16 3.78
CA GLN A 50 -11.15 -8.32 2.78
C GLN A 50 -11.09 -7.19 1.74
N ASP A 51 -10.95 -5.95 2.19
CA ASP A 51 -10.78 -4.79 1.31
C ASP A 51 -9.55 -4.94 0.39
N ILE A 52 -8.43 -5.41 0.93
CA ILE A 52 -7.23 -5.70 0.15
C ILE A 52 -7.50 -6.76 -0.91
N CYS A 53 -8.12 -7.87 -0.51
CA CYS A 53 -8.47 -8.96 -1.42
C CYS A 53 -9.41 -8.49 -2.54
N ALA A 54 -10.39 -7.64 -2.23
CA ALA A 54 -11.34 -7.10 -3.20
C ALA A 54 -10.69 -6.13 -4.20
N ALA A 55 -9.74 -5.30 -3.77
CA ALA A 55 -9.07 -4.34 -4.66
C ALA A 55 -7.86 -4.93 -5.41
N LEU A 56 -7.34 -6.08 -4.97
CA LEU A 56 -6.16 -6.72 -5.55
C LEU A 56 -6.27 -7.01 -7.05
N PRO A 57 -7.38 -7.58 -7.58
CA PRO A 57 -7.53 -7.84 -9.02
C PRO A 57 -7.35 -6.57 -9.86
N ALA A 58 -7.93 -5.45 -9.41
CA ALA A 58 -7.77 -4.18 -10.08
C ALA A 58 -6.31 -3.69 -9.99
N ARG A 59 -5.65 -3.88 -8.84
CA ARG A 59 -4.27 -3.47 -8.56
C ARG A 59 -3.20 -4.26 -9.28
N LEU A 60 -3.42 -5.54 -9.50
CA LEU A 60 -2.43 -6.45 -10.02
C LEU A 60 -1.84 -6.04 -11.39
N PRO A 61 -2.61 -5.53 -12.37
CA PRO A 61 -2.06 -4.99 -13.62
C PRO A 61 -1.03 -3.86 -13.48
N SER A 62 -0.97 -3.17 -12.33
CA SER A 62 0.04 -2.14 -12.07
C SER A 62 1.39 -2.69 -11.62
N TRP A 63 1.45 -3.97 -11.24
CA TRP A 63 2.68 -4.64 -10.88
C TRP A 63 3.45 -5.04 -12.14
N ARG A 64 4.62 -4.44 -12.34
CA ARG A 64 5.46 -4.62 -13.55
C ARG A 64 6.56 -5.68 -13.40
N GLY A 65 6.60 -6.40 -12.29
CA GLY A 65 7.67 -7.36 -12.01
C GLY A 65 9.03 -6.76 -11.62
N GLU A 66 9.13 -5.43 -11.45
CA GLU A 66 10.35 -4.75 -10.99
C GLU A 66 10.74 -5.13 -9.55
N ALA A 67 9.75 -5.53 -8.75
CA ALA A 67 9.94 -6.10 -7.42
C ALA A 67 9.17 -7.41 -7.32
N ARG A 68 9.67 -8.36 -6.53
CA ARG A 68 8.97 -9.63 -6.23
C ARG A 68 7.55 -9.36 -5.72
N PHE A 69 6.60 -10.20 -6.12
CA PHE A 69 5.20 -10.04 -5.77
C PHE A 69 4.95 -9.88 -4.25
N PRO A 70 5.56 -10.70 -3.35
CA PRO A 70 5.37 -10.53 -1.91
C PRO A 70 5.81 -9.17 -1.38
N THR A 71 6.86 -8.59 -1.96
CA THR A 71 7.37 -7.25 -1.59
C THR A 71 6.39 -6.15 -2.02
N TRP A 72 5.81 -6.29 -3.21
CA TRP A 72 4.77 -5.39 -3.68
C TRP A 72 3.50 -5.50 -2.81
N LEU A 73 3.06 -6.72 -2.50
CA LEU A 73 1.90 -6.98 -1.65
C LEU A 73 2.06 -6.42 -0.23
N TYR A 74 3.26 -6.53 0.34
CA TYR A 74 3.60 -5.90 1.61
C TYR A 74 3.35 -4.39 1.58
N ARG A 75 3.86 -3.70 0.53
CA ARG A 75 3.65 -2.25 0.35
C ARG A 75 2.17 -1.91 0.16
N VAL A 76 1.42 -2.73 -0.57
CA VAL A 76 -0.04 -2.56 -0.72
C VAL A 76 -0.72 -2.60 0.64
N THR A 77 -0.41 -3.61 1.46
CA THR A 77 -1.02 -3.82 2.78
C THR A 77 -0.67 -2.69 3.77
N VAL A 78 0.60 -2.29 3.82
CA VAL A 78 1.04 -1.17 4.67
C VAL A 78 0.35 0.14 4.29
N ASN A 79 0.28 0.43 2.99
CA ASN A 79 -0.41 1.64 2.50
C ASN A 79 -1.90 1.62 2.85
N ALA A 80 -2.54 0.45 2.78
CA ALA A 80 -3.94 0.29 3.15
C ALA A 80 -4.17 0.56 4.64
N ALA A 81 -3.32 0.02 5.51
CA ALA A 81 -3.42 0.26 6.95
C ALA A 81 -3.16 1.74 7.32
N HIS A 82 -2.22 2.41 6.64
CA HIS A 82 -1.99 3.85 6.86
C HIS A 82 -3.22 4.68 6.48
N ASP A 83 -3.87 4.32 5.37
CA ASP A 83 -5.06 5.01 4.92
C ASP A 83 -6.24 4.82 5.88
N LEU A 84 -6.46 3.59 6.35
CA LEU A 84 -7.44 3.30 7.40
C LEU A 84 -7.25 4.21 8.63
N ARG A 85 -6.02 4.32 9.14
CA ARG A 85 -5.71 5.17 10.30
C ARG A 85 -5.98 6.66 10.04
N ARG A 86 -5.68 7.16 8.84
CA ARG A 86 -6.00 8.57 8.49
C ARG A 86 -7.50 8.84 8.49
N ARG A 87 -8.30 7.90 7.95
CA ARG A 87 -9.76 8.03 7.91
C ARG A 87 -10.34 8.05 9.33
N GLN A 88 -9.87 7.16 10.20
CA GLN A 88 -10.24 7.14 11.61
C GLN A 88 -9.91 8.46 12.33
N ALA A 89 -8.75 9.06 12.03
CA ALA A 89 -8.35 10.35 12.60
C ALA A 89 -9.21 11.54 12.12
N THR A 90 -9.81 11.46 10.94
CA THR A 90 -10.52 12.59 10.31
C THR A 90 -12.01 12.66 10.72
N ARG A 91 -12.54 11.66 11.44
CA ARG A 91 -13.91 11.64 12.00
C ARG A 91 -15.06 11.91 11.00
N THR A 92 -14.82 11.75 9.70
CA THR A 92 -15.87 11.74 8.67
C THR A 92 -16.14 10.28 8.28
N ARG A 93 -17.24 9.74 8.81
CA ARG A 93 -17.90 8.45 8.50
C ARG A 93 -17.07 7.50 7.61
N ALA A 94 -16.41 6.53 8.24
CA ALA A 94 -15.76 5.39 7.59
C ALA A 94 -16.79 4.37 7.05
N ALA A 95 -17.78 4.84 6.29
CA ALA A 95 -18.75 3.96 5.65
C ALA A 95 -18.16 3.28 4.39
N ASP A 96 -17.19 3.91 3.75
CA ASP A 96 -16.55 3.39 2.54
C ASP A 96 -15.28 2.62 2.92
N GLY A 97 -15.26 1.31 2.62
CA GLY A 97 -14.10 0.44 2.81
C GLY A 97 -12.87 0.92 2.03
N TRP A 98 -11.69 0.37 2.35
CA TRP A 98 -10.46 0.67 1.62
C TRP A 98 -10.57 0.27 0.13
N GLY A 99 -11.30 -0.80 -0.19
CA GLY A 99 -11.48 -1.29 -1.55
C GLY A 99 -12.19 -0.29 -2.48
N ASP A 100 -13.34 0.25 -2.04
CA ASP A 100 -14.19 1.14 -2.86
C ASP A 100 -13.53 2.50 -3.12
N TRP A 101 -12.91 3.08 -2.09
CA TRP A 101 -12.27 4.40 -2.21
C TRP A 101 -10.94 4.34 -2.98
N GLU A 102 -10.20 3.23 -2.91
CA GLU A 102 -8.97 3.07 -3.67
C GLU A 102 -9.24 2.85 -5.16
N LEU A 103 -10.35 2.20 -5.52
CA LEU A 103 -10.85 2.18 -6.91
C LEU A 103 -11.16 3.60 -7.40
N ALA A 104 -11.74 4.45 -6.55
CA ALA A 104 -11.97 5.87 -6.88
C ALA A 104 -10.66 6.67 -7.02
N ARG A 105 -9.64 6.40 -6.19
CA ARG A 105 -8.32 7.08 -6.24
C ARG A 105 -7.58 6.84 -7.57
N ARG A 106 -7.83 5.71 -8.24
CA ARG A 106 -7.20 5.36 -9.54
C ARG A 106 -7.57 6.29 -10.67
N GLN A 107 -8.68 7.02 -10.58
CA GLN A 107 -9.03 8.05 -11.56
C GLN A 107 -8.14 9.30 -11.48
N ARG A 108 -7.27 9.45 -10.45
CA ARG A 108 -6.57 10.72 -10.21
C ARG A 108 -5.05 10.80 -10.15
N HIS A 109 -4.22 9.76 -10.07
CA HIS A 109 -2.76 10.06 -10.08
C HIS A 109 -1.83 8.92 -10.52
N ARG A 110 -1.46 8.96 -11.80
CA ARG A 110 -0.15 8.56 -12.31
C ARG A 110 0.90 9.54 -11.76
N PHE A 111 1.44 9.26 -10.58
CA PHE A 111 2.69 9.79 -10.02
C PHE A 111 2.64 9.49 -8.53
N LEU A 112 3.58 8.73 -7.99
CA LEU A 112 4.11 8.83 -6.61
C LEU A 112 4.89 7.55 -6.31
N TYR A 113 6.09 7.43 -6.87
CA TYR A 113 7.22 6.79 -6.20
C TYR A 113 8.50 7.50 -6.66
N ARG A 114 8.72 8.69 -6.09
CA ARG A 114 10.02 9.35 -6.08
C ARG A 114 10.36 9.64 -4.61
N HIS A 115 11.50 9.07 -4.19
CA HIS A 115 12.20 9.15 -2.90
C HIS A 115 11.83 8.14 -1.81
N SER A 116 12.68 7.11 -1.67
CA SER A 116 13.24 6.75 -0.37
C SER A 116 14.71 6.34 -0.56
N GLY A 117 15.58 7.33 -0.83
CA GLY A 117 17.02 7.19 -0.70
C GLY A 117 17.39 7.24 0.78
N ARG A 118 18.03 6.18 1.26
CA ARG A 118 18.66 6.10 2.58
C ARG A 118 19.87 7.03 2.64
N GLY A 119 20.11 7.57 3.83
CA GLY A 119 20.93 8.75 4.08
C GLY A 119 22.42 8.67 3.72
N ALA A 120 22.95 9.85 3.40
CA ALA A 120 24.36 10.18 3.54
C ALA A 120 24.50 11.14 4.73
N LYS A 121 25.36 10.78 5.68
CA LYS A 121 25.80 11.63 6.79
C LYS A 121 26.85 12.63 6.30
N GLY A 122 26.88 13.82 6.89
CA GLY A 122 28.01 14.75 6.77
C GLY A 122 27.70 16.15 7.30
N VAL A 123 28.23 16.46 8.49
CA VAL A 123 28.95 17.70 8.89
C VAL A 123 28.69 18.95 8.03
N GLY A 124 28.37 20.14 8.53
CA GLY A 124 28.73 20.76 9.80
C GLY A 124 28.15 22.18 9.92
N ARG A 125 28.48 22.80 11.05
CA ARG A 125 28.04 24.10 11.60
C ARG A 125 28.15 25.27 10.60
N SER A 126 27.26 26.25 10.70
CA SER A 126 27.66 27.65 10.97
C SER A 126 26.44 28.54 11.23
N THR A 127 26.37 29.01 12.47
CA THR A 127 26.10 30.38 12.92
C THR A 127 25.73 31.48 11.90
N ASP A 128 24.59 32.11 12.20
CA ASP A 128 24.40 33.54 12.43
C ASP A 128 23.81 34.44 11.30
N LEU A 129 23.05 35.43 11.81
CA LEU A 129 22.69 36.74 11.28
C LEU A 129 21.33 36.93 10.57
N ARG A 130 20.39 37.43 11.38
CA ARG A 130 19.64 38.70 11.22
C ARG A 130 19.20 39.08 9.79
N THR A 131 17.90 39.36 9.62
CA THR A 131 17.35 40.73 9.57
C THR A 131 15.92 40.67 9.06
N VAL A 132 15.01 41.20 9.88
CA VAL A 132 13.61 41.49 9.54
C VAL A 132 13.57 42.91 8.98
N PRO A 133 12.81 43.20 7.91
CA PRO A 133 12.30 44.54 7.71
C PRO A 133 10.77 44.53 7.88
N HIS A 134 10.32 45.11 8.98
CA HIS A 134 8.96 45.64 9.12
C HIS A 134 8.96 46.99 8.40
N ARG A 135 8.09 47.15 7.40
CA ARG A 135 7.76 48.44 6.79
C ARG A 135 6.80 49.19 7.70
N GLU A 136 7.14 50.42 8.06
CA GLU A 136 6.27 51.61 8.05
C GLU A 136 7.11 52.80 7.58
#